data_AF-A0A7Y2HRF4-F1
#
_entry.id   AF-A0A7Y2HRF4-F1
#
_cell.length_a   1.000
_cell.length_b   1.000
_cell.length_c   1.000
_cell.angle_alpha   90.00
_cell.angle_beta   90.00
_cell.angle_gamma   90.00
#
_symmetry.space_group_name_H-M   'P 1'
#
loop_
_entity.id
_entity.type
_entity.pdbx_description
1 polymer ?
#
loop_
_entity_poly.entity_id
_entity_poly.type
_entity_poly.pdbx_seq_one_letter_code
_entity_poly.pdbx_strand_id
1 'polypeptide(L)'
;MKIYTRTGDAGETALFGGGRVSKDHHRVAAYGMIDELNATVGVAVGQVADAGIASQLRMVQHDLFALGAILATLPREDGTGSVARIAPKAKRSC
;
A
#
# COMPACT_ATOMS: atom_id res chain seq x y z
N MET A 1 16.07 -10.57 8.97
CA MET A 1 14.97 -10.93 8.05
C MET A 1 15.52 -10.91 6.63
N LYS A 2 15.36 -11.97 5.82
CA LYS A 2 15.71 -11.90 4.39
C LYS A 2 14.55 -11.25 3.63
N ILE A 3 14.84 -10.25 2.81
CA ILE A 3 13.83 -9.56 2.00
C ILE A 3 13.51 -10.36 0.73
N TYR A 4 14.50 -11.07 0.17
CA TYR A 4 14.29 -11.91 -1.02
C TYR A 4 13.90 -13.34 -0.64
N THR A 5 12.78 -13.80 -1.19
CA THR A 5 12.26 -15.18 -1.01
C THR A 5 12.41 -16.04 -2.26
N ARG A 6 12.68 -15.43 -3.43
CA ARG A 6 12.72 -16.08 -4.76
C ARG A 6 11.40 -16.71 -5.21
N THR A 7 10.34 -16.58 -4.42
CA THR A 7 9.03 -17.16 -4.73
C THR A 7 8.35 -16.51 -5.93
N GLY A 8 8.86 -15.37 -6.41
CA GLY A 8 8.33 -14.63 -7.56
C GLY A 8 9.13 -14.79 -8.86
N ASP A 9 10.16 -15.63 -8.89
CA ASP A 9 11.08 -15.73 -10.03
C ASP A 9 10.42 -16.36 -11.26
N ALA A 10 9.38 -17.17 -11.05
CA ALA A 10 8.55 -17.76 -12.11
C ALA A 10 7.51 -16.79 -12.71
N GLY A 11 7.57 -15.48 -12.39
CA GLY A 11 6.65 -14.48 -12.94
C GLY A 11 5.31 -14.33 -12.19
N GLU A 12 5.11 -15.11 -11.14
CA GLU A 12 3.87 -15.14 -10.35
C GLU A 12 4.09 -14.50 -8.97
N THR A 13 3.09 -13.79 -8.45
CA THR A 13 3.10 -13.20 -7.10
C THR A 13 1.92 -13.68 -6.27
N ALA A 14 2.08 -13.75 -4.95
CA ALA A 14 1.02 -14.11 -4.04
C ALA A 14 0.19 -12.87 -3.67
N LEU A 15 -1.14 -13.02 -3.64
CA LEU A 15 -2.05 -11.98 -3.16
C LEU A 15 -2.34 -12.14 -1.67
N PHE A 16 -2.79 -11.04 -1.04
CA PHE A 16 -3.20 -11.05 0.35
C PHE A 16 -4.54 -11.80 0.47
N GLY A 17 -4.59 -12.82 1.32
CA GLY A 17 -5.74 -13.73 1.46
C GLY A 17 -5.62 -15.06 0.70
N GLY A 18 -4.50 -15.30 0.03
CA GLY A 18 -4.25 -16.53 -0.74
C GLY A 18 -4.35 -16.30 -2.25
N GLY A 19 -3.98 -17.32 -3.03
CA GLY A 19 -3.95 -17.23 -4.50
C GLY A 19 -2.66 -16.62 -5.06
N ARG A 20 -2.29 -17.08 -6.25
CA ARG A 20 -1.15 -16.57 -7.01
C ARG A 20 -1.66 -16.03 -8.34
N VAL A 21 -1.14 -14.89 -8.75
CA VAL A 21 -1.46 -14.25 -10.02
C VAL A 21 -0.18 -13.83 -10.72
N SER A 22 -0.22 -13.81 -12.05
CA SER A 22 0.86 -13.27 -12.86
C SER A 22 1.18 -11.84 -12.44
N LYS A 23 2.46 -11.46 -12.48
CA LYS A 23 2.91 -10.08 -12.25
C LYS A 23 2.28 -9.08 -13.24
N ASP A 24 1.86 -9.56 -14.41
CA ASP A 24 1.20 -8.73 -15.43
C ASP A 24 -0.32 -8.61 -15.21
N HIS A 25 -0.85 -9.24 -14.16
CA HIS A 25 -2.26 -9.17 -13.84
C HIS A 25 -2.66 -7.72 -13.48
N HIS A 26 -3.78 -7.24 -14.01
CA HIS A 26 -4.27 -5.87 -13.83
C HIS A 26 -4.31 -5.40 -12.36
N ARG A 27 -4.64 -6.31 -11.44
CA ARG A 27 -4.59 -6.06 -9.99
C ARG A 27 -3.19 -5.72 -9.48
N VAL A 28 -2.18 -6.46 -9.93
CA VAL A 28 -0.77 -6.25 -9.56
C VAL A 28 -0.29 -4.90 -10.07
N ALA A 29 -0.62 -4.59 -11.32
CA ALA A 29 -0.35 -3.27 -11.89
C ALA A 29 -1.02 -2.14 -11.09
N ALA A 30 -2.27 -2.33 -10.66
CA ALA A 30 -3.04 -1.31 -9.93
C ALA A 30 -2.40 -0.93 -8.58
N TYR A 31 -2.12 -1.90 -7.71
CA TYR A 31 -1.47 -1.57 -6.43
C TYR A 31 0.02 -1.23 -6.61
N GLY A 32 0.67 -1.70 -7.68
CA GLY A 32 2.02 -1.28 -8.06
C GLY A 32 2.10 0.21 -8.40
N MET A 33 1.16 0.73 -9.20
CA MET A 33 1.07 2.16 -9.51
C MET A 33 0.81 3.01 -8.25
N ILE A 34 0.03 2.48 -7.30
CA ILE A 34 -0.20 3.16 -6.01
C ILE A 34 1.08 3.20 -5.18
N ASP A 35 1.88 2.13 -5.18
CA ASP A 35 3.17 2.09 -4.48
C ASP A 35 4.15 3.10 -5.08
N GLU A 36 4.20 3.21 -6.42
CA GLU A 36 5.00 4.22 -7.12
C GLU A 36 4.56 5.65 -6.79
N LEU A 37 3.25 5.91 -6.79
CA LEU A 37 2.70 7.20 -6.35
C LEU A 37 3.08 7.51 -4.90
N ASN A 38 2.97 6.52 -4.01
CA ASN A 38 3.29 6.69 -2.59
C ASN A 38 4.78 7.01 -2.38
N ALA A 39 5.68 6.36 -3.14
CA ALA A 39 7.11 6.68 -3.14
C ALA A 39 7.36 8.11 -3.63
N THR A 40 6.68 8.54 -4.69
CA THR A 40 6.77 9.90 -5.23
C THR A 40 6.31 10.96 -4.22
N VAL A 41 5.21 10.71 -3.51
CA VAL A 41 4.77 11.57 -2.40
C VAL A 41 5.81 11.60 -1.28
N GLY A 42 6.48 10.49 -1.01
CA GLY A 42 7.56 10.42 -0.02
C GLY A 42 8.74 11.34 -0.35
N VAL A 43 9.11 11.44 -1.63
CA VAL A 43 10.11 12.40 -2.10
C VAL A 43 9.62 13.84 -1.87
N ALA A 44 8.37 14.15 -2.21
CA ALA A 44 7.79 15.47 -1.99
C ALA A 44 7.77 15.86 -0.51
N VAL A 45 7.40 14.95 0.38
CA VAL A 45 7.45 15.16 1.85
C VAL A 45 8.87 15.52 2.32
N GLY A 46 9.91 14.95 1.71
CA GLY A 46 11.30 15.27 2.03
C GLY A 46 11.78 16.64 1.57
N GLN A 47 11.06 17.29 0.64
CA GLN A 47 11.42 18.59 0.05
C GLN A 47 10.55 19.75 0.54
N VAL A 48 9.39 19.47 1.12
CA VAL A 48 8.47 20.50 1.63
C VAL A 48 8.97 21.07 2.95
N ALA A 49 9.15 22.40 3.01
CA ALA A 49 9.52 23.12 4.23
C ALA A 49 8.33 23.37 5.18
N ASP A 50 7.12 23.49 4.61
CA ASP A 50 5.90 23.73 5.39
C ASP A 50 5.47 22.44 6.13
N ALA A 51 5.48 22.51 7.46
CA ALA A 51 5.15 21.36 8.30
C ALA A 51 3.68 20.91 8.18
N GLY A 52 2.76 21.84 7.88
CA GLY A 52 1.34 21.55 7.66
C GLY A 52 1.14 20.75 6.38
N ILE A 53 1.73 21.21 5.28
CA ILE A 53 1.67 20.52 3.98
C ILE A 53 2.36 19.15 4.09
N ALA A 54 3.53 19.07 4.73
CA ALA A 54 4.21 17.79 4.94
C ALA A 54 3.36 16.81 5.77
N SER A 55 2.61 17.31 6.76
CA SER A 55 1.68 16.48 7.53
C SER A 55 0.52 15.96 6.68
N GLN A 56 -0.06 16.80 5.82
CA GLN A 56 -1.14 16.39 4.91
C GLN A 56 -0.66 15.34 3.91
N LEU A 57 0.53 15.53 3.32
CA LEU A 57 1.12 14.55 2.41
C LEU A 57 1.37 13.21 3.09
N ARG A 58 1.82 13.19 4.36
CA ARG A 58 1.94 11.94 5.13
C ARG A 58 0.59 11.26 5.38
N MET A 59 -0.48 12.01 5.56
CA MET A 59 -1.83 11.44 5.62
C MET A 59 -2.22 10.79 4.28
N VAL A 60 -1.91 11.45 3.16
CA VAL A 60 -2.11 10.86 1.83
C VAL A 60 -1.31 9.57 1.66
N GLN A 61 -0.03 9.52 2.05
CA GLN A 61 0.77 8.28 1.99
C GLN A 61 0.13 7.13 2.76
N HIS A 62 -0.46 7.43 3.91
CA HIS A 62 -1.14 6.45 4.74
C HIS A 62 -2.43 5.91 4.09
N ASP A 63 -3.21 6.80 3.49
CA ASP A 63 -4.41 6.42 2.74
C ASP A 63 -4.07 5.60 1.49
N LEU A 64 -2.98 5.96 0.78
CA LEU A 64 -2.47 5.20 -0.35
C LEU A 64 -2.02 3.79 0.06
N PHE A 65 -1.35 3.65 1.21
CA PHE A 65 -0.96 2.35 1.74
C PHE A 65 -2.18 1.47 2.06
N ALA A 66 -3.20 2.04 2.70
CA ALA A 66 -4.45 1.34 2.97
C ALA A 66 -5.16 0.92 1.67
N LEU A 67 -5.19 1.80 0.66
CA LEU A 67 -5.77 1.51 -0.65
C LEU A 67 -5.02 0.39 -1.37
N GLY A 68 -3.69 0.41 -1.34
CA GLY A 68 -2.84 -0.66 -1.88
C GLY A 68 -3.14 -2.01 -1.22
N ALA A 69 -3.30 -2.04 0.10
CA ALA A 69 -3.67 -3.24 0.84
C ALA A 69 -5.07 -3.77 0.46
N ILE A 70 -6.05 -2.88 0.27
CA ILE A 70 -7.39 -3.26 -0.20
C ILE A 70 -7.31 -3.92 -1.58
N LEU A 71 -6.57 -3.33 -2.51
CA LEU A 71 -6.45 -3.85 -3.88
C LEU A 71 -5.65 -5.15 -3.95
N ALA A 72 -4.64 -5.31 -3.09
CA ALA A 72 -3.88 -6.55 -2.95
C ALA A 72 -4.69 -7.69 -2.31
N THR A 73 -5.81 -7.38 -1.65
CA THR A 73 -6.69 -8.36 -1.02
C THR A 73 -7.69 -8.90 -2.04
N LEU A 74 -7.79 -10.23 -2.14
CA LEU A 74 -8.82 -10.85 -2.97
C LEU A 74 -10.21 -10.62 -2.35
N PRO A 75 -11.24 -10.28 -3.16
CA PRO A 75 -12.61 -10.29 -2.67
C PRO A 75 -12.96 -11.72 -2.24
N ARG A 76 -13.44 -11.87 -1.01
CA ARG A 76 -14.04 -13.12 -0.56
C ARG A 76 -15.45 -13.21 -1.15
N GLU A 77 -15.93 -14.40 -1.51
CA GLU A 77 -17.28 -14.61 -2.06
C GLU A 77 -18.40 -14.18 -1.08
N ASP A 78 -18.07 -14.06 0.21
CA ASP A 78 -18.95 -13.60 1.28
C ASP A 78 -18.99 -12.07 1.47
N GLY A 79 -18.22 -11.29 0.68
CA GLY A 79 -18.17 -9.83 0.78
C GLY A 79 -17.47 -9.26 2.01
N THR A 80 -16.86 -10.09 2.87
CA THR A 80 -16.31 -9.67 4.18
C THR A 80 -14.83 -9.26 4.16
N GLY A 81 -14.21 -9.16 2.98
CA GLY A 81 -12.80 -8.75 2.82
C GLY A 81 -12.57 -7.27 3.12
N SER A 82 -12.77 -6.84 4.36
CA SER A 82 -12.47 -5.46 4.78
C SER A 82 -11.05 -5.37 5.35
N VAL A 83 -10.21 -4.60 4.68
CA VAL A 83 -8.93 -4.15 5.27
C VAL A 83 -9.26 -2.95 6.16
N ALA A 84 -8.97 -3.07 7.45
CA ALA A 84 -9.20 -1.97 8.39
C ALA A 84 -8.37 -0.76 7.96
N ARG A 85 -9.03 0.41 7.81
CA ARG A 85 -8.32 1.67 7.60
C ARG A 85 -7.42 1.87 8.82
N ILE A 86 -6.11 1.97 8.58
CA ILE A 86 -5.20 2.38 9.64
C ILE A 86 -5.64 3.81 9.99
N ALA A 87 -5.96 4.08 11.26
CA ALA A 87 -6.26 5.44 11.71
C ALA A 87 -4.97 6.07 12.24
N PRO A 88 -4.68 7.35 11.94
CA PRO A 88 -3.56 8.01 12.57
C PRO A 88 -3.78 7.99 14.08
N LYS A 89 -2.83 7.42 14.84
CA LYS A 89 -2.85 7.50 16.30
C LYS A 89 -2.83 9.00 16.66
N ALA A 90 -3.90 9.48 17.29
CA ALA A 90 -3.96 10.82 17.84
C ALA A 90 -2.68 11.06 18.67
N LYS A 91 -1.96 12.14 18.39
CA LYS A 91 -0.83 12.57 19.21
C LYS A 91 -1.33 12.67 20.65
N ARG A 92 -0.87 11.80 21.54
CA ARG A 92 -1.02 12.01 22.98
C ARG A 92 -0.21 13.27 23.29
N SER A 93 -0.89 14.38 23.54
CA SER A 93 -0.27 15.56 24.13
C SER A 93 0.23 15.16 25.51
N CYS A 94 1.56 15.24 25.70
CA CYS A 94 2.10 15.46 27.04
C CYS A 94 1.83 16.91 27.43
#